data_AF-A0A3B1BPE9-F1
#
_entry.id   AF-A0A3B1BPE9-F1
#
_cell.length_a   1.000
_cell.length_b   1.000
_cell.length_c   1.000
_cell.angle_alpha   90.00
_cell.angle_beta   90.00
_cell.angle_gamma   90.00
#
_symmetry.space_group_name_H-M   'P 1'
#
loop_
_entity.id
_entity.type
_entity.pdbx_description
1 polymer ?
#
loop_
_entity_poly.entity_id
_entity_poly.type
_entity_poly.pdbx_seq_one_letter_code
_entity_poly.pdbx_strand_id
1 'polypeptide(L)' 'MECREIFDRLSEYIDRELDPSLCDEIENHIKDCEPCVAFINTLKKTVELFNKELPSNDIPKPVSANLHEFLKKELDA' A
#
# COMPACT_ATOMS: atom_id res chain seq x y z
N MET A 1 11.44 17.13 5.04
CA MET A 1 11.82 15.97 4.23
C MET A 1 11.71 16.37 2.76
N GLU A 2 12.78 16.16 2.00
CA GLU A 2 12.82 16.41 0.56
C GLU A 2 12.34 15.19 -0.23
N CYS A 3 11.90 15.39 -1.48
CA CYS A 3 11.39 14.28 -2.31
C CYS A 3 12.40 13.12 -2.45
N ARG A 4 13.70 13.44 -2.55
CA ARG A 4 14.75 12.42 -2.66
C ARG A 4 14.82 11.54 -1.42
N GLU A 5 14.69 12.12 -0.23
CA GLU A 5 14.72 11.37 1.03
C GLU A 5 13.55 10.40 1.13
N ILE A 6 12.38 10.76 0.59
CA ILE A 6 11.25 9.83 0.50
C ILE A 6 11.57 8.66 -0.41
N PHE A 7 12.14 8.91 -1.59
CA PHE A 7 12.47 7.84 -2.52
C PHE A 7 13.52 6.88 -1.95
N ASP A 8 14.50 7.39 -1.23
CA ASP A 8 15.52 6.58 -0.57
C ASP A 8 14.92 5.69 0.55
N ARG A 9 13.80 6.12 1.15
CA ARG A 9 13.11 5.40 2.25
C ARG A 9 11.84 4.66 1.81
N LEU A 10 11.45 4.76 0.54
CA LEU A 10 10.14 4.27 0.10
C LEU A 10 10.05 2.74 0.18
N SER A 11 11.15 2.03 -0.07
CA SER A 11 11.19 0.57 0.11
C SER A 11 10.94 0.18 1.57
N GLU A 12 11.69 0.78 2.51
CA GLU A 12 11.52 0.57 3.96
C GLU A 12 10.07 0.90 4.41
N TYR A 13 9.46 1.95 3.84
CA TYR A 13 8.06 2.30 4.09
C TYR A 13 7.08 1.20 3.63
N ILE A 14 7.26 0.71 2.40
CA ILE A 14 6.41 -0.34 1.81
C ILE A 14 6.53 -1.65 2.61
N ASP A 15 7.75 -1.99 3.02
CA ASP A 15 8.05 -3.20 3.79
C ASP A 15 7.67 -3.07 5.28
N ARG A 16 7.18 -1.91 5.71
CA ARG A 16 6.79 -1.57 7.10
C ARG A 16 7.95 -1.71 8.10
N GLU A 17 9.14 -1.36 7.65
CA GLU A 17 10.37 -1.38 8.47
C GLU A 17 10.72 0.00 9.05
N LEU A 18 9.96 1.04 8.70
CA LEU A 18 10.13 2.39 9.24
C LEU A 18 9.42 2.58 10.58
N ASP A 19 10.04 3.42 11.42
CA ASP A 19 9.41 3.92 12.64
C ASP A 19 8.13 4.73 12.32
N PRO A 20 7.09 4.67 13.18
CA PRO A 20 5.81 5.35 12.92
C PRO A 20 5.93 6.85 12.62
N SER A 21 6.85 7.56 13.30
CA SER A 21 7.05 8.99 13.07
C SER A 21 7.57 9.29 11.66
N LEU A 22 8.41 8.42 11.10
CA LEU A 22 8.92 8.58 9.73
C LEU A 22 7.83 8.27 8.70
N CYS A 23 6.96 7.30 8.99
CA CYS A 23 5.78 7.05 8.17
C CYS A 23 4.88 8.30 8.10
N ASP A 24 4.61 8.95 9.24
CA ASP A 24 3.80 10.16 9.27
C ASP A 24 4.44 11.31 8.45
N GLU A 25 5.75 11.48 8.55
CA GLU A 25 6.47 12.50 7.77
C GLU A 25 6.40 12.25 6.26
N ILE A 26 6.59 10.99 5.83
CA ILE A 26 6.46 10.58 4.43
C ILE A 26 5.04 10.84 3.93
N GLU A 27 4.02 10.44 4.69
CA GLU A 27 2.62 10.62 4.32
C GLU A 27 2.23 12.08 4.21
N ASN A 28 2.70 12.93 5.14
CA ASN A 28 2.44 14.36 5.11
C ASN A 28 3.07 15.01 3.87
N HIS A 29 4.31 14.66 3.53
CA HIS A 29 4.93 15.19 2.31
C HIS A 29 4.20 14.74 1.05
N ILE A 30 3.82 13.45 0.95
CA ILE A 30 3.10 12.94 -0.24
C ILE A 30 1.78 13.68 -0.45
N LYS A 31 1.06 14.06 0.63
CA LYS A 31 -0.21 14.81 0.52
C LYS A 31 -0.06 16.18 -0.15
N ASP A 32 1.05 16.87 0.12
CA ASP A 32 1.25 18.26 -0.30
C ASP A 32 2.24 18.42 -1.48
N CYS A 33 2.79 17.32 -2.00
CA CYS A 33 3.81 17.33 -3.05
C CYS A 33 3.33 16.65 -4.35
N GLU A 34 2.91 17.45 -5.33
CA GLU A 34 2.40 16.97 -6.63
C GLU A 34 3.36 15.98 -7.35
N PRO A 35 4.68 16.20 -7.41
CA PRO A 35 5.62 15.21 -7.95
C PRO A 35 5.57 13.84 -7.26
N CYS A 36 5.53 13.83 -5.92
CA CYS A 36 5.45 12.60 -5.15
C CYS A 36 4.10 11.89 -5.36
N VAL A 37 2.99 12.63 -5.43
CA VAL A 37 1.67 12.06 -5.78
C VAL A 37 1.72 11.38 -7.14
N ALA A 38 2.25 12.06 -8.17
CA ALA A 38 2.35 11.51 -9.52
C ALA A 38 3.21 10.23 -9.56
N PHE A 39 4.32 10.23 -8.83
CA PHE A 39 5.20 9.07 -8.72
C PHE A 39 4.50 7.87 -8.06
N ILE A 40 3.88 8.08 -6.88
CA ILE A 40 3.19 7.01 -6.15
C ILE A 40 2.03 6.43 -6.97
N ASN A 41 1.29 7.28 -7.71
CA ASN A 41 0.24 6.81 -8.60
C ASN A 41 0.79 5.93 -9.73
N THR A 42 1.98 6.24 -10.25
CA THR A 42 2.65 5.42 -11.25
C THR A 42 3.09 4.08 -10.66
N LEU A 43 3.71 4.10 -9.47
CA LEU A 43 4.14 2.88 -8.77
C LEU A 43 2.95 1.94 -8.48
N LYS A 44 1.82 2.48 -8.00
CA LYS A 44 0.58 1.71 -7.79
C LYS A 44 0.11 1.01 -9.05
N LYS A 45 0.07 1.71 -10.18
CA LYS A 45 -0.28 1.12 -11.48
C LYS A 45 0.68 0.02 -11.89
N THR A 46 1.98 0.19 -11.66
CA THR A 46 2.97 -0.86 -11.93
C THR A 46 2.65 -2.12 -11.12
N VAL A 47 2.39 -1.99 -9.81
CA VAL A 47 2.01 -3.12 -8.94
C VAL A 47 0.71 -3.78 -9.39
N GLU A 48 -0.31 -3.00 -9.75
CA GLU A 48 -1.58 -3.52 -10.29
C GLU A 48 -1.39 -4.34 -11.56
N LEU A 49 -0.56 -3.85 -12.50
CA LEU A 49 -0.24 -4.58 -13.73
C LEU A 49 0.46 -5.90 -13.43
N PHE A 50 1.45 -5.92 -12.53
CA PHE A 50 2.12 -7.15 -12.13
C PHE A 50 1.14 -8.14 -11.48
N ASN A 51 0.28 -7.68 -10.56
CA ASN A 51 -0.71 -8.54 -9.90
C ASN A 51 -1.74 -9.13 -10.87
N LYS A 52 -2.04 -8.43 -11.97
CA LYS A 52 -2.99 -8.90 -12.98
C LYS A 52 -2.37 -9.93 -13.93
N GLU A 53 -1.14 -9.69 -14.36
CA GLU A 53 -0.48 -10.49 -15.41
C GLU A 53 0.29 -11.69 -14.83
N LEU A 54 0.68 -11.64 -13.56
CA LEU A 54 1.27 -12.78 -12.87
C LEU A 54 0.17 -13.75 -12.42
N PRO A 55 0.37 -15.08 -12.55
CA PRO A 55 -0.58 -16.05 -12.04
C PRO A 55 -0.70 -15.87 -10.52
N SER A 56 -1.87 -15.43 -10.07
CA SER A 56 -2.21 -15.40 -8.65
C SER A 56 -2.32 -16.83 -8.14
N ASN A 57 -1.72 -17.11 -6.99
CA ASN A 57 -2.18 -18.23 -6.16
C ASN A 57 -3.59 -17.86 -5.69
N ASP A 58 -4.59 -18.20 -6.50
CA ASP A 58 -5.98 -17.88 -6.20
C ASP A 58 -6.31 -18.39 -4.80
N ILE A 59 -6.66 -17.47 -3.91
CA ILE A 59 -7.18 -17.82 -2.60
C ILE A 59 -8.42 -18.69 -2.84
N PRO A 60 -8.48 -19.91 -2.28
CA PRO A 60 -9.65 -20.76 -2.45
C PRO A 60 -10.91 -20.00 -2.06
N LYS A 61 -11.91 -19.97 -2.94
CA LYS A 61 -13.19 -19.26 -2.72
C LYS A 61 -13.79 -19.46 -1.31
N PRO A 62 -13.75 -20.66 -0.69
CA PRO A 62 -14.26 -20.86 0.65
C PRO A 62 -13.55 -20.00 1.71
N VAL A 63 -12.23 -19.83 1.58
CA VAL A 63 -11.42 -19.04 2.53
C VAL A 63 -11.80 -17.56 2.44
N SER A 64 -11.91 -17.02 1.22
CA SER A 64 -12.34 -15.63 1.00
C SER A 64 -13.77 -15.38 1.48
N ALA A 65 -14.69 -16.31 1.24
CA ALA A 65 -16.07 -16.20 1.69
C ALA A 65 -16.17 -16.19 3.23
N ASN A 66 -15.46 -17.11 3.89
CA ASN A 66 -15.45 -17.20 5.36
C ASN A 66 -14.86 -15.93 6.00
N LEU A 67 -13.79 -15.38 5.42
CA LEU A 67 -13.19 -14.13 5.89
C LEU A 67 -14.17 -12.95 5.78
N HIS A 68 -14.84 -12.80 4.63
CA HIS A 68 -15.84 -11.73 4.45
C HIS A 68 -17.00 -11.86 5.43
N GLU A 69 -17.49 -13.08 5.68
CA GLU A 69 -18.57 -13.31 6.64
C GLU A 69 -18.15 -12.94 8.07
N PHE A 70 -16.92 -13.31 8.46
CA PHE A 70 -16.34 -12.95 9.76
C PHE A 70 -16.21 -11.42 9.92
N LEU A 71 -15.59 -10.74 8.95
CA LEU A 71 -15.41 -9.28 9.01
C LEU A 71 -16.74 -8.54 9.07
N LYS A 72 -17.76 -9.01 8.33
CA LYS A 72 -19.10 -8.42 8.37
C LYS A 72 -19.72 -8.53 9.77
N LYS A 73 -19.59 -9.68 10.42
CA LYS A 73 -20.09 -9.88 11.80
C LYS A 73 -19.41 -8.95 12.80
N GLU A 74 -18.11 -8.71 12.67
CA GLU A 74 -17.34 -7.84 13.58
C GLU A 74 -17.54 -6.34 13.34
N LEU A 75 -17.83 -5.92 12.09
CA LEU A 75 -18.10 -4.52 11.76
C LEU A 75 -19.55 -4.09 12.02
N ASP A 76 -20.49 -5.05 12.00
CA ASP A 76 -21.91 -4.83 12.30
C ASP A 76 -22.23 -5.03 13.81
N ALA A 77 -21.25 -5.37 14.65
CA ALA A 77 -21.36 -5.59 16.10
C ALA A 77 -20.84 -4.39 16.92
#